data_AF-A0A843AUI5-F1
#
_entry.id   AF-A0A843AUI5-F1
#
_cell.length_a   1.000
_cell.length_b   1.000
_cell.length_c   1.000
_cell.angle_alpha   90.00
_cell.angle_beta   90.00
_cell.angle_gamma   90.00
#
_symmetry.space_group_name_H-M   'P 1'
#
loop_
_entity.id
_entity.type
_entity.pdbx_description
1 polymer ?
#
loop_
_entity_poly.entity_id
_entity_poly.type
_entity_poly.pdbx_seq_one_letter_code
_entity_poly.pdbx_strand_id
1 'polypeptide(L)'
;MVRVFGFGEDALTYHVLAHRLEELLDHLGDASDPSSCVLLFRPSLGSGGRGRYHPGECDAALITPRFTYLIESRWGGSKELDEDELAPSQERRHRMIEWVAERWNGEQSSYDFYQDHNAAFRTEFKDRELVPAGSDVSNRLFWMLRKARSISEDRVIRIKNVFLVIMEKGSNIRPISVPKGFVLLKMFYEPLDEARFFPMDGRP
;
A
#
# COMPACT_ATOMS: atom_id res chain seq x y z
N MET A 1 8.71 12.68 -12.12
CA MET A 1 9.17 12.10 -10.83
C MET A 1 7.99 12.09 -9.87
N VAL A 2 7.76 10.97 -9.19
CA VAL A 2 6.65 10.82 -8.23
C VAL A 2 6.90 11.60 -6.96
N ARG A 3 5.84 12.12 -6.34
CA ARG A 3 5.92 12.73 -5.01
C ARG A 3 5.77 11.65 -3.95
N VAL A 4 6.77 11.51 -3.08
CA VAL A 4 6.79 10.48 -2.03
C VAL A 4 6.53 11.09 -0.65
N PHE A 5 5.69 10.43 0.15
CA PHE A 5 5.49 10.71 1.57
C PHE A 5 5.69 9.42 2.37
N GLY A 6 6.45 9.48 3.46
CA GLY A 6 6.65 8.34 4.35
C GLY A 6 8.12 8.10 4.67
N PHE A 7 8.37 7.02 5.39
CA PHE A 7 9.68 6.57 5.81
C PHE A 7 9.67 5.04 5.97
N GLY A 8 10.80 4.37 5.78
CA GLY A 8 10.88 2.93 5.94
C GLY A 8 12.24 2.37 5.58
N GLU A 9 12.56 1.19 6.13
CA GLU A 9 13.84 0.48 5.93
C GLU A 9 13.83 -0.45 4.71
N ASP A 10 12.72 -0.52 3.98
CA ASP A 10 12.59 -1.35 2.78
C ASP A 10 13.10 -0.59 1.55
N ALA A 11 14.41 -0.62 1.34
CA ALA A 11 15.06 0.05 0.23
C ALA A 11 14.68 -0.54 -1.13
N LEU A 12 14.37 -1.84 -1.21
CA LEU A 12 14.10 -2.52 -2.48
C LEU A 12 12.69 -2.17 -3.00
N THR A 13 11.68 -2.25 -2.13
CA THR A 13 10.33 -1.81 -2.46
C THR A 13 10.30 -0.31 -2.73
N TYR A 14 10.98 0.49 -1.92
CA TYR A 14 11.11 1.93 -2.20
C TYR A 14 11.72 2.16 -3.59
N HIS A 15 12.81 1.46 -3.92
CA HIS A 15 13.48 1.63 -5.21
C HIS A 15 12.55 1.32 -6.38
N VAL A 16 11.85 0.19 -6.33
CA VAL A 16 10.87 -0.20 -7.34
C VAL A 16 9.76 0.85 -7.47
N LEU A 17 9.15 1.25 -6.36
CA LEU A 17 7.98 2.16 -6.38
C LEU A 17 8.34 3.61 -6.76
N ALA A 18 9.55 4.07 -6.42
CA ALA A 18 9.96 5.46 -6.64
C ALA A 18 10.73 5.67 -7.94
N HIS A 19 11.58 4.71 -8.35
CA HIS A 19 12.47 4.85 -9.51
C HIS A 19 12.03 4.05 -10.73
N ARG A 20 11.14 3.07 -10.57
CA ARG A 20 10.59 2.25 -11.67
C ARG A 20 9.07 2.37 -11.77
N LEU A 21 8.56 3.55 -11.41
CA LEU A 21 7.12 3.80 -11.39
C LEU A 21 6.49 3.67 -12.79
N GLU A 22 7.14 4.14 -13.85
CA GLU A 22 6.64 4.01 -15.23
C GLU A 22 6.38 2.54 -15.60
N GLU A 23 7.38 1.69 -15.37
CA GLU A 23 7.26 0.25 -15.60
C GLU A 23 6.17 -0.39 -14.74
N LEU A 24 6.04 0.02 -13.46
CA LEU A 24 4.98 -0.48 -12.59
C LEU A 24 3.58 -0.06 -13.07
N LEU A 25 3.42 1.17 -13.55
CA LEU A 25 2.17 1.68 -14.11
C LEU A 25 1.79 0.95 -15.40
N ASP A 26 2.76 0.67 -16.26
CA ASP A 26 2.57 -0.14 -17.47
C ASP A 26 2.05 -1.55 -17.13
N HIS A 27 2.66 -2.22 -16.15
CA HIS A 27 2.19 -3.53 -15.67
C HIS A 27 0.78 -3.48 -15.08
N LEU A 28 0.39 -2.36 -14.46
CA LEU A 28 -0.95 -2.15 -13.91
C LEU A 28 -1.98 -1.72 -14.97
N GLY A 29 -1.55 -1.47 -16.21
CA GLY A 29 -2.38 -0.92 -17.28
C GLY A 29 -2.90 0.49 -16.97
N ASP A 30 -2.12 1.27 -16.22
CA ASP A 30 -2.47 2.63 -15.80
C ASP A 30 -1.60 3.65 -16.55
N ALA A 31 -2.16 4.33 -17.54
CA ALA A 31 -1.47 5.34 -18.34
C ALA A 31 -1.27 6.70 -17.64
N SER A 32 -1.31 6.73 -16.30
CA SER A 32 -1.10 7.95 -15.52
C SER A 32 0.34 8.45 -15.66
N ASP A 33 0.53 9.77 -15.78
CA ASP A 33 1.87 10.36 -15.73
C ASP A 33 2.46 10.19 -14.31
N PRO A 34 3.66 9.61 -14.13
CA PRO A 34 4.35 9.54 -12.85
C PRO A 34 4.39 10.86 -12.06
N SER A 35 4.43 12.02 -12.74
CA SER A 35 4.44 13.34 -12.11
C SER A 35 3.10 13.71 -11.43
N SER A 36 2.00 13.09 -11.87
CA SER A 36 0.66 13.23 -11.31
C SER A 36 0.38 12.27 -10.14
N CYS A 37 1.26 11.29 -9.94
CA CYS A 37 1.11 10.27 -8.92
C CYS A 37 1.66 10.72 -7.55
N VAL A 38 1.11 10.14 -6.49
CA VAL A 38 1.63 10.25 -5.12
C VAL A 38 1.89 8.87 -4.56
N LEU A 39 3.09 8.65 -4.04
CA LEU A 39 3.46 7.44 -3.33
C LEU A 39 3.43 7.70 -1.82
N LEU A 40 2.61 6.95 -1.10
CA LEU A 40 2.67 6.86 0.36
C LEU A 40 3.46 5.59 0.71
N PHE A 41 4.68 5.76 1.19
CA PHE A 41 5.54 4.66 1.57
C PHE A 41 5.34 4.31 3.05
N ARG A 42 4.97 3.05 3.32
CA ARG A 42 4.61 2.53 4.65
C ARG A 42 3.66 3.44 5.43
N PRO A 43 2.46 3.73 4.89
CA PRO A 43 1.48 4.54 5.61
C PRO A 43 1.04 3.82 6.89
N SER A 44 1.56 4.29 8.03
CA SER A 44 1.22 3.71 9.32
C SER A 44 -0.21 4.08 9.74
N LEU A 45 -1.16 3.19 9.48
CA LEU A 45 -2.57 3.30 9.91
C LEU A 45 -2.83 2.45 11.17
N GLY A 46 -1.89 2.48 12.12
CA GLY A 46 -1.99 1.84 13.43
C GLY A 46 -1.05 0.66 13.64
N SER A 47 -1.10 0.07 14.82
CA SER A 47 -0.14 -0.93 15.30
C SER A 47 -0.36 -2.33 14.71
N GLY A 48 0.03 -2.51 13.44
CA GLY A 48 0.31 -3.83 12.83
C GLY A 48 -0.81 -4.88 12.94
N GLY A 49 -2.08 -4.45 13.02
CA GLY A 49 -3.24 -5.35 13.12
C GLY A 49 -3.42 -6.06 14.47
N ARG A 50 -2.63 -5.74 15.50
CA ARG A 50 -2.72 -6.39 16.84
C ARG A 50 -3.75 -5.75 17.78
N GLY A 51 -4.40 -4.65 17.35
CA GLY A 51 -5.44 -3.95 18.10
C GLY A 51 -6.82 -4.04 17.44
N ARG A 52 -7.88 -3.77 18.20
CA ARG A 52 -9.27 -3.75 17.69
C ARG A 52 -9.54 -2.65 16.66
N TYR A 53 -8.75 -1.58 16.70
CA TYR A 53 -9.07 -0.29 16.07
C TYR A 53 -8.27 0.05 14.83
N HIS A 54 -7.57 -0.88 14.17
CA HIS A 54 -6.54 -0.51 13.19
C HIS A 54 -6.56 -1.37 11.92
N PRO A 55 -6.61 -0.74 10.72
CA PRO A 55 -6.22 -1.41 9.49
C PRO A 55 -4.78 -1.93 9.58
N GLY A 56 -3.87 -1.18 10.22
CA GLY A 56 -2.44 -1.48 10.22
C GLY A 56 -1.73 -0.86 9.02
N GLU A 57 -0.52 -1.30 8.72
CA GLU A 57 0.36 -0.65 7.74
C GLU A 57 0.60 -1.55 6.54
N CYS A 58 0.18 -1.13 5.34
CA CYS A 58 0.63 -1.75 4.09
C CYS A 58 2.00 -1.20 3.70
N ASP A 59 2.73 -1.91 2.84
CA ASP A 59 4.07 -1.50 2.43
C ASP A 59 4.05 -0.19 1.63
N ALA A 60 3.00 0.01 0.82
CA ALA A 60 2.75 1.30 0.19
C ALA A 60 1.29 1.52 -0.21
N ALA A 61 0.96 2.78 -0.49
CA ALA A 61 -0.21 3.16 -1.29
C ALA A 61 0.25 4.08 -2.44
N LEU A 62 0.07 3.63 -3.68
CA LEU A 62 0.31 4.44 -4.87
C LEU A 62 -1.02 5.06 -5.32
N ILE A 63 -1.11 6.37 -5.29
CA ILE A 63 -2.29 7.14 -5.68
C ILE A 63 -2.05 7.71 -7.08
N THR A 64 -2.87 7.30 -8.03
CA THR A 64 -2.92 7.82 -9.40
C THR A 64 -4.24 8.57 -9.64
N PRO A 65 -4.36 9.34 -10.74
CA PRO A 65 -5.63 9.93 -11.16
C PRO A 65 -6.78 8.92 -11.35
N ARG A 66 -6.47 7.64 -11.59
CA ARG A 66 -7.48 6.60 -11.87
C ARG A 66 -7.76 5.69 -10.67
N PHE A 67 -6.72 5.32 -9.91
CA PHE A 67 -6.81 4.33 -8.84
C PHE A 67 -5.91 4.68 -7.66
N THR A 68 -6.26 4.14 -6.49
CA THR A 68 -5.37 4.01 -5.34
C THR A 68 -4.99 2.55 -5.20
N TYR A 69 -3.74 2.23 -5.51
CA TYR A 69 -3.17 0.91 -5.38
C TYR A 69 -2.66 0.72 -3.95
N LEU A 70 -3.28 -0.17 -3.18
CA LEU A 70 -2.75 -0.61 -1.90
C LEU A 70 -1.79 -1.78 -2.18
N ILE A 71 -0.55 -1.67 -1.72
CA ILE A 71 0.54 -2.57 -2.10
C ILE A 71 1.06 -3.30 -0.86
N GLU A 72 1.10 -4.62 -0.94
CA GLU A 72 1.87 -5.50 -0.06
C GLU A 72 2.98 -6.13 -0.90
N SER A 73 4.19 -6.19 -0.36
CA SER A 73 5.40 -6.57 -1.08
C SER A 73 6.10 -7.78 -0.47
N ARG A 74 6.78 -8.55 -1.32
CA ARG A 74 7.67 -9.67 -0.94
C ARG A 74 8.90 -9.67 -1.83
N TRP A 75 10.02 -10.12 -1.30
CA TRP A 75 11.28 -10.18 -2.04
C TRP A 75 11.70 -11.63 -2.27
N GLY A 76 12.34 -11.89 -3.40
CA GLY A 76 12.98 -13.17 -3.70
C GLY A 76 13.99 -13.54 -2.61
N GLY A 77 13.89 -14.76 -2.08
CA GLY A 77 14.77 -15.26 -1.03
C GLY A 77 14.38 -14.85 0.39
N SER A 78 13.30 -14.11 0.60
CA SER A 78 12.74 -13.93 1.94
C SER A 78 11.94 -15.18 2.36
N LYS A 79 12.02 -15.55 3.64
CA LYS A 79 11.20 -16.64 4.20
C LYS A 79 9.69 -16.40 4.05
N GLU A 80 9.30 -15.13 3.93
CA GLU A 80 7.90 -14.74 3.75
C GLU A 80 7.36 -15.09 2.36
N LEU A 81 8.25 -15.31 1.38
CA LEU A 81 7.87 -15.83 0.06
C LEU A 81 7.67 -17.36 0.09
N ASP A 82 8.26 -18.06 1.07
CA ASP A 82 8.10 -19.51 1.25
C ASP A 82 6.76 -19.88 1.90
N GLU A 83 6.05 -18.92 2.51
CA GLU A 83 4.72 -19.13 3.11
C GLU A 83 3.58 -19.11 2.06
N ASP A 84 3.92 -18.96 0.78
CA ASP A 84 3.07 -19.00 -0.42
C ASP A 84 1.88 -18.03 -0.47
N GLU A 85 1.50 -17.35 0.62
CA GLU A 85 0.29 -16.51 0.74
C GLU A 85 0.50 -15.22 1.56
N LEU A 86 -0.32 -14.19 1.30
CA LEU A 86 -0.43 -13.05 2.24
C LEU A 86 -1.09 -13.53 3.52
N ALA A 87 -0.66 -12.99 4.66
CA ALA A 87 -1.31 -13.28 5.93
C ALA A 87 -2.77 -12.80 5.87
N PRO A 88 -3.74 -13.54 6.45
CA PRO A 88 -5.16 -13.12 6.48
C PRO A 88 -5.39 -11.72 7.10
N SER A 89 -4.46 -11.24 7.92
CA SER A 89 -4.46 -9.89 8.47
C SER A 89 -4.15 -8.80 7.42
N GLN A 90 -3.27 -9.05 6.46
CA GLN A 90 -2.94 -8.15 5.36
C GLN A 90 -4.13 -8.01 4.41
N GLU A 91 -4.79 -9.11 4.05
CA GLU A 91 -6.01 -9.06 3.25
C GLU A 91 -7.15 -8.32 3.95
N ARG A 92 -7.33 -8.56 5.25
CA ARG A 92 -8.37 -7.89 6.04
C ARG A 92 -8.14 -6.37 6.10
N ARG A 93 -6.87 -5.93 6.25
CA ARG A 93 -6.49 -4.51 6.23
C ARG A 93 -6.95 -3.82 4.95
N HIS A 94 -6.64 -4.42 3.80
CA HIS A 94 -7.00 -3.86 2.50
C HIS A 94 -8.52 -3.71 2.38
N ARG A 95 -9.27 -4.74 2.74
CA ARG A 95 -10.74 -4.70 2.75
C ARG A 95 -11.30 -3.64 3.70
N MET A 96 -10.69 -3.44 4.87
CA MET A 96 -11.12 -2.38 5.80
C MET A 96 -10.90 -0.99 5.19
N ILE A 97 -9.78 -0.75 4.52
CA ILE A 97 -9.49 0.52 3.85
C ILE A 97 -10.46 0.74 2.68
N GLU A 98 -10.69 -0.28 1.86
CA GLU A 98 -11.66 -0.27 0.76
C GLU A 98 -13.07 0.06 1.26
N TRP A 99 -13.53 -0.63 2.31
CA TRP A 99 -14.84 -0.40 2.90
C TRP A 99 -15.06 1.05 3.32
N VAL A 100 -14.03 1.67 3.93
CA VAL A 100 -14.09 3.08 4.33
C VAL A 100 -14.09 3.99 3.11
N ALA A 101 -13.24 3.73 2.11
CA ALA A 101 -13.17 4.53 0.89
C ALA A 101 -14.49 4.53 0.10
N GLU A 102 -15.18 3.39 0.04
CA GLU A 102 -16.48 3.26 -0.65
C GLU A 102 -17.61 4.04 0.01
N ARG A 103 -17.55 4.22 1.34
CA ARG A 103 -18.64 4.83 2.12
C ARG A 103 -18.38 6.29 2.45
N TRP A 104 -17.13 6.72 2.45
CA TRP A 104 -16.79 8.09 2.79
C TRP A 104 -17.07 9.02 1.60
N ASN A 105 -17.99 9.96 1.80
CA ASN A 105 -18.43 10.89 0.74
C ASN A 105 -17.40 11.98 0.38
N GLY A 106 -16.28 12.05 1.09
CA GLY A 106 -15.21 13.02 0.84
C GLY A 106 -15.29 14.32 1.63
N GLU A 107 -16.45 14.62 2.22
CA GLU A 107 -16.74 15.89 2.91
C GLU A 107 -17.01 15.68 4.39
N GLN A 108 -17.54 14.50 4.73
CA GLN A 108 -17.87 14.10 6.09
C GLN A 108 -16.62 14.10 6.98
N SER A 109 -16.77 14.62 8.20
CA SER A 109 -15.71 14.55 9.20
C SER A 109 -15.47 13.10 9.63
N SER A 110 -14.28 12.79 10.15
CA SER A 110 -14.02 11.46 10.72
C SER A 110 -14.93 11.12 11.91
N TYR A 111 -15.46 12.15 12.59
CA TYR A 111 -16.40 12.00 13.69
C TYR A 111 -17.76 11.55 13.20
N ASP A 112 -18.33 12.28 12.24
CA ASP A 112 -19.65 11.94 11.69
C ASP A 112 -19.58 10.58 10.99
N PHE A 113 -18.51 10.32 10.22
CA PHE A 113 -18.32 9.01 9.59
C PHE A 113 -18.28 7.89 10.62
N TYR A 114 -17.61 8.11 11.77
CA TYR A 114 -17.58 7.12 12.84
C TYR A 114 -18.97 6.85 13.43
N GLN A 115 -19.75 7.90 13.70
CA GLN A 115 -21.11 7.75 14.24
C GLN A 115 -22.03 6.97 13.29
N ASP A 116 -21.97 7.30 12.00
CA ASP A 116 -22.87 6.73 10.99
C ASP A 116 -22.52 5.27 10.64
N HIS A 117 -21.23 4.92 10.70
CA HIS A 117 -20.73 3.70 10.07
C HIS A 117 -20.13 2.68 11.02
N ASN A 118 -19.81 3.01 12.28
CA ASN A 118 -19.12 2.06 13.17
C ASN A 118 -19.94 0.80 13.47
N ALA A 119 -21.27 0.91 13.60
CA ALA A 119 -22.13 -0.26 13.81
C ALA A 119 -22.07 -1.22 12.61
N ALA A 120 -22.22 -0.70 11.39
CA ALA A 120 -22.12 -1.50 10.16
C ALA A 120 -20.70 -2.08 9.97
N PHE A 121 -19.67 -1.31 10.33
CA PHE A 121 -18.28 -1.77 10.28
C PHE A 121 -18.03 -2.97 11.19
N ARG A 122 -18.55 -2.95 12.42
CA ARG A 122 -18.46 -4.06 13.38
C ARG A 122 -19.20 -5.31 12.90
N THR A 123 -20.29 -5.15 12.15
CA THR A 123 -21.01 -6.28 11.53
C THR A 123 -20.19 -6.92 10.42
N GLU A 124 -19.55 -6.11 9.57
CA GLU A 124 -18.71 -6.58 8.46
C GLU A 124 -17.42 -7.24 8.96
N PHE A 125 -16.67 -6.53 9.80
CA PHE A 125 -15.37 -6.96 10.33
C PHE A 125 -15.53 -7.44 11.76
N LYS A 126 -16.23 -8.58 11.94
CA LYS A 126 -16.47 -9.22 13.24
C LYS A 126 -15.18 -9.28 14.05
N ASP A 127 -15.10 -8.59 15.21
CA ASP A 127 -13.91 -8.42 16.07
C ASP A 127 -13.04 -7.17 15.83
N ARG A 128 -13.42 -6.31 14.88
CA ARG A 128 -12.80 -5.01 14.63
C ARG A 128 -13.80 -3.89 14.84
N GLU A 129 -13.23 -2.73 15.10
CA GLU A 129 -13.94 -1.48 15.26
C GLU A 129 -13.33 -0.46 14.31
N LEU A 130 -14.16 0.47 13.88
CA LEU A 130 -13.67 1.57 13.10
C LEU A 130 -12.68 2.39 13.96
N VAL A 131 -11.71 3.01 13.31
CA VAL A 131 -10.74 3.88 13.98
C VAL A 131 -11.47 5.01 14.73
N PRO A 132 -11.27 5.18 16.05
CA PRO A 132 -11.96 6.24 16.79
C PRO A 132 -11.66 7.61 16.19
N ALA A 133 -12.69 8.43 16.05
CA ALA A 133 -12.55 9.78 15.51
C ALA A 133 -11.54 10.62 16.31
N GLY A 134 -10.76 11.45 15.60
CA GLY A 134 -9.75 12.30 16.20
C GLY A 134 -8.46 11.60 16.62
N SER A 135 -8.40 10.26 16.58
CA SER A 135 -7.14 9.53 16.76
C SER A 135 -6.16 9.78 15.61
N ASP A 136 -4.86 9.68 15.88
CA ASP A 136 -3.81 9.81 14.85
C ASP A 136 -4.03 8.85 13.67
N VAL A 137 -4.49 7.63 13.96
CA VAL A 137 -4.77 6.63 12.93
C VAL A 137 -5.94 7.07 12.06
N SER A 138 -7.01 7.58 12.67
CA SER A 138 -8.14 8.14 11.92
C SER A 138 -7.69 9.33 11.07
N ASN A 139 -6.91 10.25 11.65
CA ASN A 139 -6.39 11.42 10.93
C ASN A 139 -5.55 11.02 9.70
N ARG A 140 -4.67 10.02 9.83
CA ARG A 140 -3.84 9.52 8.72
C ARG A 140 -4.66 8.80 7.65
N LEU A 141 -5.62 7.97 8.05
CA LEU A 141 -6.52 7.28 7.12
C LEU A 141 -7.32 8.31 6.29
N PHE A 142 -8.00 9.25 6.95
CA PHE A 142 -8.77 10.26 6.24
C PHE A 142 -7.88 11.25 5.47
N TRP A 143 -6.64 11.48 5.90
CA TRP A 143 -5.68 12.25 5.09
C TRP A 143 -5.32 11.52 3.80
N MET A 144 -5.04 10.21 3.87
CA MET A 144 -4.80 9.38 2.68
C MET A 144 -6.00 9.40 1.73
N LEU A 145 -7.22 9.22 2.25
CA LEU A 145 -8.44 9.26 1.44
C LEU A 145 -8.69 10.64 0.81
N ARG A 146 -8.44 11.74 1.55
CA ARG A 146 -8.48 13.10 0.99
C ARG A 146 -7.46 13.27 -0.13
N LYS A 147 -6.24 12.74 0.04
CA LYS A 147 -5.20 12.79 -0.98
C LYS A 147 -5.64 12.03 -2.24
N ALA A 148 -6.14 10.80 -2.07
CA ALA A 148 -6.67 9.98 -3.15
C ALA A 148 -7.79 10.70 -3.91
N ARG A 149 -8.76 11.25 -3.19
CA ARG A 149 -9.85 12.03 -3.78
C ARG A 149 -9.37 13.29 -4.52
N SER A 150 -8.35 13.97 -4.01
CA SER A 150 -7.83 15.20 -4.62
C SER A 150 -7.07 14.97 -5.92
N ILE A 151 -6.54 13.77 -6.11
CA ILE A 151 -5.78 13.37 -7.30
C ILE A 151 -6.71 12.71 -8.32
N SER A 152 -7.73 11.98 -7.86
CA SER A 152 -8.70 11.31 -8.71
C SER A 152 -9.44 12.28 -9.65
N GLU A 153 -9.49 11.95 -10.94
CA GLU A 153 -10.06 12.79 -12.01
C GLU A 153 -11.52 13.18 -11.75
N ASP A 154 -12.29 12.26 -11.16
CA ASP A 154 -13.72 12.44 -10.88
C ASP A 154 -14.02 12.51 -9.38
N ARG A 155 -12.98 12.66 -8.54
CA ARG A 155 -13.07 12.66 -7.07
C ARG A 155 -13.62 11.35 -6.49
N VAL A 156 -13.71 10.26 -7.25
CA VAL A 156 -14.09 8.95 -6.73
C VAL A 156 -12.83 8.17 -6.37
N ILE A 157 -12.81 7.60 -5.16
CA ILE A 157 -11.69 6.77 -4.73
C ILE A 157 -11.96 5.34 -5.22
N ARG A 158 -11.10 4.83 -6.09
CA ARG A 158 -11.15 3.45 -6.58
C ARG A 158 -9.93 2.72 -6.08
N ILE A 159 -10.11 1.67 -5.28
CA ILE A 159 -8.99 0.91 -4.73
C ILE A 159 -8.71 -0.32 -5.59
N LYS A 160 -7.43 -0.63 -5.77
CA LYS A 160 -6.95 -1.91 -6.28
C LYS A 160 -5.92 -2.47 -5.33
N ASN A 161 -6.03 -3.75 -5.00
CA ASN A 161 -5.08 -4.43 -4.13
C ASN A 161 -3.98 -5.06 -4.99
N VAL A 162 -2.72 -4.78 -4.67
CA VAL A 162 -1.55 -5.25 -5.42
C VAL A 162 -0.69 -6.09 -4.50
N PHE A 163 -0.33 -7.28 -4.98
CA PHE A 163 0.69 -8.11 -4.38
C PHE A 163 1.95 -8.00 -5.24
N LEU A 164 2.92 -7.23 -4.76
CA LEU A 164 4.17 -6.94 -5.45
C LEU A 164 5.25 -7.93 -5.05
N VAL A 165 5.79 -8.66 -6.01
CA VAL A 165 6.89 -9.60 -5.79
C VAL A 165 8.12 -9.10 -6.52
N ILE A 166 9.18 -8.80 -5.78
CA ILE A 166 10.44 -8.25 -6.30
C ILE A 166 11.50 -9.33 -6.27
N MET A 167 12.06 -9.70 -7.42
CA MET A 167 12.97 -10.86 -7.52
C MET A 167 14.21 -10.53 -8.34
N GLU A 168 15.26 -11.32 -8.15
CA GLU A 168 16.42 -11.24 -9.00
C GLU A 168 16.10 -11.75 -10.41
N LYS A 169 16.55 -11.03 -11.44
CA LYS A 169 16.37 -11.41 -12.85
C LYS A 169 16.98 -12.79 -13.11
N GLY A 170 16.19 -13.68 -13.73
CA GLY A 170 16.62 -15.06 -14.00
C GLY A 170 16.37 -16.04 -12.85
N SER A 171 15.86 -15.59 -11.70
CA SER A 171 15.43 -16.49 -10.61
C SER A 171 14.30 -17.43 -11.06
N ASN A 172 14.37 -18.69 -10.62
CA ASN A 172 13.27 -19.64 -10.74
C ASN A 172 12.18 -19.29 -9.73
N ILE A 173 11.00 -18.91 -10.24
CA ILE A 173 9.88 -18.50 -9.40
C ILE A 173 8.98 -19.71 -9.19
N ARG A 174 8.79 -20.11 -7.94
CA ARG A 174 7.71 -21.05 -7.59
C ARG A 174 6.35 -20.40 -7.88
N PRO A 175 5.30 -21.18 -8.18
CA PRO A 175 3.95 -20.65 -8.24
C PRO A 175 3.61 -19.91 -6.94
N ILE A 176 3.15 -18.66 -7.05
CA ILE A 176 2.78 -17.83 -5.91
C ILE A 176 1.25 -17.83 -5.83
N SER A 177 0.69 -18.19 -4.69
CA SER A 177 -0.75 -18.08 -4.47
C SER A 177 -1.10 -16.59 -4.39
N VAL A 178 -2.06 -16.17 -5.21
CA VAL A 178 -2.50 -14.77 -5.25
C VAL A 178 -3.81 -14.68 -4.48
N PRO A 179 -3.85 -13.91 -3.39
CA PRO A 179 -5.08 -13.70 -2.65
C PRO A 179 -6.21 -13.19 -3.53
N LYS A 180 -7.44 -13.63 -3.24
CA LYS A 180 -8.61 -13.22 -4.00
C LYS A 180 -8.75 -11.69 -3.97
N GLY A 181 -8.87 -11.08 -5.14
CA GLY A 181 -9.03 -9.63 -5.28
C GLY A 181 -7.70 -8.86 -5.32
N PHE A 182 -6.55 -9.55 -5.29
CA PHE A 182 -5.24 -8.95 -5.52
C PHE A 182 -4.79 -9.15 -6.97
N VAL A 183 -4.10 -8.15 -7.51
CA VAL A 183 -3.33 -8.24 -8.74
C VAL A 183 -1.89 -8.60 -8.38
N LEU A 184 -1.39 -9.72 -8.89
CA LEU A 184 0.02 -10.08 -8.74
C LEU A 184 0.86 -9.27 -9.74
N LEU A 185 1.85 -8.54 -9.23
CA LEU A 185 2.83 -7.83 -10.03
C LEU A 185 4.21 -8.37 -9.70
N LYS A 186 4.98 -8.73 -10.72
CA LYS A 186 6.35 -9.22 -10.58
C LYS A 186 7.31 -8.18 -11.15
N MET A 187 8.25 -7.72 -10.33
CA MET A 187 9.34 -6.84 -10.75
C MET A 187 10.66 -7.57 -10.60
N PHE A 188 11.57 -7.34 -11.54
CA PHE A 188 12.87 -7.99 -11.54
C PHE A 188 13.98 -6.97 -11.36
N TYR A 189 14.88 -7.17 -10.40
CA TYR A 189 16.11 -6.40 -10.28
C TYR A 189 17.31 -7.21 -10.76
N GLU A 190 18.30 -6.53 -11.31
CA GLU A 190 19.63 -7.12 -11.50
C GLU A 190 20.42 -6.84 -10.22
N PRO A 191 20.99 -7.87 -9.57
CA PRO A 191 21.83 -7.63 -8.41
C PRO A 191 23.05 -6.85 -8.89
N LEU A 192 23.60 -6.01 -8.02
CA LEU A 192 24.92 -5.48 -8.29
C LEU A 192 25.88 -6.68 -8.29
N ASP A 193 26.56 -6.92 -9.42
CA ASP A 193 27.51 -8.04 -9.64
C ASP A 193 28.61 -8.13 -8.57
N GLU A 194 28.71 -7.13 -7.70
CA GLU A 194 29.73 -7.00 -6.69
C GLU A 194 29.10 -6.52 -5.39
N ALA A 195 29.21 -7.32 -4.32
CA ALA A 195 29.09 -6.88 -2.93
C ALA A 195 30.23 -5.90 -2.55
N ARG A 196 30.54 -4.93 -3.41
CA ARG A 196 31.44 -3.83 -3.11
C ARG A 196 30.61 -2.80 -2.36
N PHE A 197 30.73 -2.89 -1.04
CA PHE A 197 30.73 -1.71 -0.18
C PHE A 197 31.30 -0.52 -0.97
N PHE A 198 30.47 0.48 -1.21
CA PHE A 198 30.96 1.77 -1.69
C PHE A 198 31.93 2.28 -0.61
N PRO A 199 33.13 2.76 -0.94
CA PRO A 199 33.93 3.46 0.05
C PRO A 199 33.09 4.65 0.52
N MET A 200 32.74 4.65 1.80
CA MET A 200 32.32 5.87 2.48
C MET A 200 33.60 6.68 2.57
N ASP A 201 33.96 7.38 1.49
CA ASP A 201 35.12 8.24 1.43
C ASP A 201 35.00 9.20 2.62
N GLY A 202 35.77 8.88 3.66
CA GLY A 202 35.88 9.68 4.85
C GLY A 202 36.26 11.07 4.38
N ARG A 203 35.36 12.03 4.57
CA ARG A 203 35.78 13.41 4.46
C ARG A 203 36.86 13.62 5.52
N PRO A 204 37.97 14.29 5.20
CA PRO A 204 38.70 15.02 6.23
C PRO A 204 37.80 16.08 6.87
#